data_AF-A0A7W1XB17-F1
#
_entry.id   AF-A0A7W1XB17-F1
#
_cell.length_a   1.000
_cell.length_b   1.000
_cell.length_c   1.000
_cell.angle_alpha   90.00
_cell.angle_beta   90.00
_cell.angle_gamma   90.00
#
_symmetry.space_group_name_H-M   'P 1'
#
loop_
_entity.id
_entity.type
_entity.pdbx_description
1 polymer ?
#
loop_
_entity_poly.entity_id
_entity_poly.type
_entity_poly.pdbx_seq_one_letter_code
_entity_poly.pdbx_strand_id
1 'polypeptide(L)' 'MYYVIKDSDKLPPSIIHEDNYFAWYNPMKKDHRVEFRGTMNQCYDFMASRYPKR' A
#
# COMPACT_ATOMS: atom_id res chain seq x y z
N MET A 1 0.80 6.31 -10.62
CA MET A 1 -0.34 5.68 -9.88
C MET A 1 0.04 5.50 -8.41
N TYR A 2 -0.87 5.21 -7.47
CA TYR A 2 -0.54 4.93 -6.06
C TYR A 2 -0.92 3.51 -5.67
N TYR A 3 -0.14 2.94 -4.74
CA TYR A 3 -0.28 1.59 -4.22
C TYR A 3 -0.40 1.64 -2.70
N VAL A 4 -1.32 0.85 -2.16
CA VAL A 4 -1.42 0.57 -0.72
C VAL A 4 -0.73 -0.75 -0.47
N ILE A 5 0.33 -0.72 0.33
CA ILE A 5 1.21 -1.87 0.55
C ILE A 5 1.24 -2.24 2.01
N LYS A 6 1.13 -3.54 2.26
CA LYS A 6 1.24 -4.14 3.57
C LYS A 6 2.50 -5.01 3.62
N ASP A 7 3.52 -4.50 4.28
CA ASP A 7 4.82 -5.18 4.44
C ASP A 7 4.77 -6.28 5.51
N SER A 8 3.96 -6.07 6.54
CA SER A 8 3.84 -7.01 7.66
C SER A 8 2.46 -6.91 8.28
N ASP A 9 1.95 -8.03 8.80
CA ASP A 9 0.71 -8.04 9.58
C ASP A 9 0.77 -7.20 10.86
N LYS A 10 1.98 -6.88 11.32
CA LYS A 10 2.20 -6.08 12.54
C LYS A 10 2.26 -4.58 12.30
N LEU A 11 2.46 -4.14 11.06
CA LEU A 11 2.61 -2.73 10.72
C LEU A 11 1.38 -2.21 9.97
N PRO A 12 1.04 -0.92 10.14
CA PRO A 12 0.02 -0.30 9.32
C PRO A 12 0.45 -0.32 7.85
N PRO A 13 -0.50 -0.45 6.90
CA PRO A 13 -0.18 -0.34 5.49
C PRO A 13 0.32 1.07 5.13
N SER A 14 1.16 1.14 4.11
CA SER A 14 1.74 2.38 3.58
C SER A 14 1.17 2.70 2.20
N ILE A 15 0.93 3.99 1.94
CA ILE A 15 0.57 4.47 0.59
C ILE A 15 1.85 4.97 -0.07
N ILE A 16 2.17 4.43 -1.24
CA ILE A 16 3.36 4.81 -1.99
C ILE A 16 3.04 5.02 -3.46
N HIS A 17 3.78 5.95 -4.08
CA HIS A 17 3.69 6.19 -5.51
C HIS A 17 4.30 5.01 -6.28
N GLU A 18 3.80 4.77 -7.49
CA GLU A 18 4.23 3.73 -8.42
C GLU A 18 5.74 3.72 -8.68
N ASP A 19 6.34 4.90 -8.88
CA ASP A 19 7.79 5.01 -9.13
C ASP A 19 8.59 4.51 -7.91
N ASN A 20 8.14 4.86 -6.70
CA ASN A 20 8.78 4.40 -5.46
C ASN A 20 8.51 2.92 -5.21
N TYR A 21 7.33 2.42 -5.61
CA TYR A 21 7.00 1.02 -5.50
C TYR A 21 8.00 0.16 -6.26
N PHE A 22 8.23 0.45 -7.54
CA PHE A 22 9.18 -0.30 -8.35
C PHE A 22 10.65 -0.09 -7.94
N ALA A 23 10.97 1.04 -7.29
CA ALA A 23 12.30 1.30 -6.76
C ALA A 23 12.61 0.52 -5.47
N TRP A 24 11.63 0.37 -4.58
CA TRP A 24 11.83 -0.20 -3.24
C TRP A 24 11.40 -1.66 -3.12
N TYR A 25 10.40 -2.05 -3.90
CA TYR A 25 9.81 -3.38 -3.84
C TYR A 25 10.06 -4.16 -5.11
N ASN A 26 10.40 -5.43 -4.94
CA ASN A 26 10.52 -6.34 -6.05
C ASN A 26 9.22 -7.14 -6.19
N PRO A 27 8.43 -6.99 -7.27
CA PRO A 27 7.16 -7.70 -7.45
C PRO A 27 7.28 -9.24 -7.41
N MET A 28 8.49 -9.77 -7.62
CA MET A 28 8.75 -11.22 -7.56
C MET A 28 9.03 -11.72 -6.13
N LYS A 29 9.31 -10.82 -5.18
CA LYS A 29 9.52 -11.18 -3.77
C LYS A 29 8.20 -11.11 -3.00
N LYS A 30 8.02 -12.04 -2.06
CA LYS A 30 6.83 -12.15 -1.19
C LYS A 30 7.00 -11.40 0.14
N ASP A 31 7.86 -10.39 0.17
CA ASP A 31 8.14 -9.57 1.36
C ASP A 31 7.07 -8.51 1.63
N HIS A 32 6.20 -8.25 0.67
CA HIS A 32 5.12 -7.27 0.77
C HIS A 32 3.87 -7.75 0.01
N ARG A 33 2.73 -7.16 0.34
CA ARG A 33 1.46 -7.41 -0.34
C ARG A 33 0.82 -6.09 -0.76
N VAL A 34 0.47 -5.99 -2.05
CA VAL A 34 -0.35 -4.89 -2.56
C VAL A 34 -1.81 -5.17 -2.21
N GLU A 35 -2.41 -4.29 -1.42
CA GLU A 35 -3.81 -4.38 -0.99
C GLU A 35 -4.74 -3.63 -1.95
N PHE A 36 -4.27 -2.50 -2.50
CA PHE A 36 -5.07 -1.65 -3.38
C PHE A 36 -4.16 -0.83 -4.32
N ARG A 37 -4.68 -0.44 -5.49
CA ARG A 37 -4.02 0.49 -6.41
C ARG A 37 -5.02 1.50 -6.96
N GLY A 38 -4.63 2.77 -7.09
CA GLY A 38 -5.52 3.81 -7.59
C GLY A 38 -4.91 5.20 -7.56
N THR A 39 -5.78 6.21 -7.54
CA THR A 39 -5.39 7.59 -7.25
C THR A 39 -5.09 7.78 -5.77
N MET A 40 -4.34 8.83 -5.42
CA MET A 40 -3.99 9.11 -4.03
C MET A 40 -5.22 9.18 -3.12
N ASN A 41 -6.28 9.88 -3.55
CA ASN A 41 -7.52 10.00 -2.77
C ASN A 41 -8.19 8.64 -2.57
N GLN A 42 -8.28 7.81 -3.60
CA GLN A 42 -8.85 6.46 -3.48
C GLN A 42 -8.04 5.57 -2.53
N CYS A 43 -6.72 5.72 -2.49
CA CYS A 43 -5.88 5.00 -1.53
C CYS A 43 -6.14 5.46 -0.08
N TYR A 44 -6.35 6.76 0.14
CA TYR A 44 -6.74 7.29 1.45
C TYR A 44 -8.14 6.81 1.87
N ASP A 45 -9.12 6.82 0.94
CA ASP A 45 -10.46 6.30 1.19
C ASP A 45 -10.45 4.80 1.53
N PHE A 46 -9.63 4.02 0.83
CA PHE A 46 -9.40 2.61 1.12
C PHE A 46 -8.78 2.41 2.51
N MET A 47 -7.76 3.19 2.86
CA MET A 47 -7.12 3.13 4.18
C MET A 47 -8.10 3.47 5.30
N ALA A 48 -8.89 4.54 5.15
CA ALA A 48 -9.86 4.97 6.15
C ALA A 48 -10.99 3.95 6.37
N SER A 49 -11.46 3.30 5.30
CA SER A 49 -12.52 2.29 5.38
C SER A 49 -12.03 0.92 5.88
N ARG A 50 -10.84 0.49 5.44
CA ARG A 50 -10.30 -0.85 5.72
C ARG A 50 -9.51 -0.92 7.03
N TYR A 51 -8.88 0.19 7.43
CA TYR A 51 -8.02 0.29 8.61
C TYR A 51 -8.45 1.50 9.49
N PRO A 52 -9.66 1.48 10.08
CA PRO A 52 -10.08 2.53 11.00
C PRO A 52 -9.10 2.55 12.18
N LYS A 53 -8.46 3.70 12.43
CA LYS A 53 -7.68 3.92 13.66
C LYS A 53 -8.62 3.72 14.85
N ARG A 54 -8.47 2.59 15.54
CA ARG A 54 -9.12 2.33 16.83
C ARG A 54 -8.55 3.24 17.90
#